data_AF-A0A3D5S1W5-F1
#
_entry.id   AF-A0A3D5S1W5-F1
#
_cell.length_a   1.000
_cell.length_b   1.000
_cell.length_c   1.000
_cell.angle_alpha   90.00
_cell.angle_beta   90.00
_cell.angle_gamma   90.00
#
_symmetry.space_group_name_H-M   'P 1'
#
loop_
_entity.id
_entity.type
_entity.pdbx_description
1 polymer ?
#
loop_
_entity_poly.entity_id
_entity_poly.type
_entity_poly.pdbx_seq_one_letter_code
_entity_poly.pdbx_strand_id
1 'polypeptide(L)'
;FEMLPGFTNFQQVSQGTVIAKSNGQDLVVEKDSLLFMPLYQNQGDDGFFLIRSIPTVLLWLSALLRKIKVDRIFLLLPGVSWHSSEKEAMSVNLKIARWVARELFHLFGYRSKKYDQNYLLISNRETKSRTPEYRFEDWYDGRFAAK
;
A
#
# COMPACT_ATOMS: atom_id res chain seq x y z
N PHE A 1 -8.96 22.44 -5.10
CA PHE A 1 -9.11 21.18 -5.83
C PHE A 1 -10.59 21.05 -6.17
N GLU A 2 -10.95 20.63 -7.38
CA GLU A 2 -12.34 20.44 -7.81
C GLU A 2 -12.43 19.31 -8.84
N MET A 3 -13.34 18.34 -8.63
CA MET A 3 -13.61 17.30 -9.63
C MET A 3 -14.40 17.88 -10.80
N LEU A 4 -14.12 17.40 -12.01
CA LEU A 4 -15.00 17.66 -13.13
C LEU A 4 -16.34 16.92 -12.93
N PRO A 5 -17.47 17.48 -13.39
CA PRO A 5 -18.77 16.86 -13.24
C PRO A 5 -18.90 15.59 -14.10
N GLY A 6 -19.81 14.70 -13.71
CA GLY A 6 -20.14 13.49 -14.49
C GLY A 6 -19.39 12.22 -14.10
N PHE A 7 -18.47 12.29 -13.13
CA PHE A 7 -17.77 11.12 -12.61
C PHE A 7 -18.56 10.38 -11.52
N THR A 8 -18.53 9.05 -11.58
CA THR A 8 -19.22 8.16 -10.63
C THR A 8 -18.25 7.19 -9.95
N ASN A 9 -18.69 6.57 -8.85
CA ASN A 9 -17.90 5.57 -8.13
C ASN A 9 -17.67 4.33 -8.99
N PHE A 10 -16.44 3.79 -8.94
CA PHE A 10 -15.97 2.64 -9.71
C PHE A 10 -16.10 2.82 -11.23
N GLN A 11 -16.06 4.06 -11.71
CA GLN A 11 -16.02 4.35 -13.14
C GLN A 11 -14.63 4.05 -13.71
N GLN A 12 -14.58 3.34 -14.83
CA GLN A 12 -13.33 3.15 -15.56
C GLN A 12 -12.91 4.45 -16.24
N VAL A 13 -11.68 4.88 -15.99
CA VAL A 13 -11.05 6.05 -16.60
C VAL A 13 -9.76 5.63 -17.29
N SER A 14 -9.59 6.08 -18.52
CA SER A 14 -8.43 5.74 -19.34
C SER A 14 -7.27 6.70 -19.08
N GLN A 15 -6.06 6.26 -19.39
CA GLN A 15 -4.90 7.16 -19.42
C GLN A 15 -5.18 8.39 -20.30
N GLY A 16 -4.82 9.57 -19.80
CA GLY A 16 -5.03 10.84 -20.49
C GLY A 16 -6.37 11.53 -20.19
N THR A 17 -7.29 10.89 -19.47
CA THR A 17 -8.56 11.53 -19.07
C THR A 17 -8.30 12.61 -18.02
N VAL A 18 -8.78 13.84 -18.26
CA VAL A 18 -8.82 14.90 -17.24
C VAL A 18 -9.99 14.61 -16.30
N ILE A 19 -9.73 14.53 -15.00
CA ILE A 19 -10.73 14.15 -14.00
C ILE A 19 -11.02 15.26 -12.98
N ALA A 20 -10.07 16.17 -12.78
CA ALA A 20 -10.19 17.24 -11.80
C ALA A 20 -9.29 18.42 -12.16
N LYS A 21 -9.47 19.54 -11.45
CA LYS A 21 -8.57 20.67 -11.45
C LYS A 21 -8.01 20.91 -10.05
N SER A 22 -6.70 21.12 -9.96
CA SER A 22 -6.04 21.52 -8.71
C SER A 22 -5.19 22.75 -8.95
N ASN A 23 -5.45 23.83 -8.21
CA ASN A 23 -4.76 25.11 -8.35
C ASN A 23 -4.72 25.64 -9.81
N GLY A 24 -5.82 25.44 -10.54
CA GLY A 24 -5.95 25.85 -11.94
C GLY A 24 -5.27 24.90 -12.96
N GLN A 25 -4.60 23.84 -12.51
CA GLN A 25 -4.00 22.83 -13.38
C GLN A 25 -4.89 21.61 -13.52
N ASP A 26 -4.93 21.05 -14.73
CA ASP A 26 -5.66 19.82 -15.03
C ASP A 26 -4.97 18.61 -14.41
N LEU A 27 -5.76 17.80 -13.71
CA LEU A 27 -5.33 16.51 -13.20
C LEU A 27 -5.74 15.42 -14.17
N VAL A 28 -4.72 14.79 -14.76
CA VAL A 28 -4.83 13.79 -15.81
C VAL A 28 -4.56 12.41 -15.23
N VAL A 29 -5.36 11.43 -15.64
CA VAL A 29 -5.16 10.03 -15.29
C VAL A 29 -3.88 9.52 -15.96
N GLU A 30 -2.91 9.08 -15.15
CA GLU A 30 -1.63 8.57 -15.66
C GLU A 30 -1.72 7.15 -16.24
N LYS A 31 -2.66 6.33 -15.76
CA LYS A 31 -2.86 4.94 -16.17
C LYS A 31 -4.31 4.53 -16.01
N ASP A 32 -4.77 3.60 -16.83
CA ASP A 32 -6.10 3.00 -16.74
C ASP A 32 -6.41 2.56 -15.30
N SER A 33 -7.54 3.02 -14.78
CA SER A 33 -7.91 2.83 -13.39
C SER A 33 -9.41 2.97 -13.17
N LEU A 34 -9.86 2.55 -11.99
CA LEU A 34 -11.22 2.77 -11.50
C LEU A 34 -11.22 3.97 -10.56
N LEU A 35 -12.03 4.97 -10.87
CA LEU A 35 -12.21 6.17 -10.07
C LEU A 35 -13.11 5.86 -8.87
N PHE A 36 -12.69 6.24 -7.67
CA PHE A 36 -13.42 5.99 -6.43
C PHE A 36 -13.49 7.24 -5.56
N MET A 37 -14.65 7.42 -4.91
CA MET A 37 -15.02 8.55 -4.07
C MET A 37 -14.89 9.94 -4.72
N PRO A 38 -15.29 10.15 -5.99
CA PRO A 38 -15.11 11.46 -6.62
C PRO A 38 -15.98 12.56 -5.98
N LEU A 39 -17.09 12.20 -5.33
CA LEU A 39 -18.08 13.16 -4.81
C LEU A 39 -17.86 13.59 -3.34
N TYR A 40 -16.81 13.10 -2.69
CA TYR A 40 -16.62 13.27 -1.23
C TYR A 40 -15.63 14.37 -0.85
N GLN A 41 -15.25 15.22 -1.82
CA GLN A 41 -14.30 16.33 -1.66
C GLN A 41 -14.58 17.23 -0.45
N ASN A 42 -15.87 17.49 -0.18
CA ASN A 42 -16.28 18.42 0.88
C ASN A 42 -16.30 17.77 2.27
N GLN A 43 -16.00 16.47 2.39
CA GLN A 43 -16.12 15.70 3.64
C GLN A 43 -14.76 15.26 4.21
N GLY A 44 -13.64 15.63 3.59
CA GLY A 44 -12.30 15.29 4.06
C GLY A 44 -11.19 16.01 3.29
N ASP A 45 -9.95 15.64 3.57
CA ASP A 45 -8.75 16.18 2.90
C ASP A 45 -8.40 15.44 1.60
N ASP A 46 -9.00 14.27 1.39
CA ASP A 46 -8.73 13.42 0.24
C ASP A 46 -9.61 13.80 -0.96
N GLY A 47 -8.96 13.83 -2.12
CA GLY A 47 -9.64 14.11 -3.38
C GLY A 47 -10.43 12.91 -3.88
N PHE A 48 -9.76 12.05 -4.61
CA PHE A 48 -10.34 10.83 -5.18
C PHE A 48 -9.28 9.74 -5.09
N PHE A 49 -9.71 8.50 -5.34
CA PHE A 49 -8.80 7.38 -5.44
C PHE A 49 -8.83 6.80 -6.86
N LEU A 50 -7.66 6.43 -7.37
CA LEU A 50 -7.51 5.61 -8.57
C LEU A 50 -7.15 4.19 -8.15
N ILE A 51 -8.11 3.29 -8.31
CA ILE A 51 -7.95 1.88 -7.98
C ILE A 51 -7.42 1.15 -9.20
N ARG A 52 -6.41 0.30 -9.00
CA ARG A 52 -5.88 -0.61 -10.02
C ARG A 52 -6.14 -2.04 -9.59
N SER A 53 -6.46 -2.90 -10.56
CA SER A 53 -6.55 -4.33 -10.30
C SER A 53 -5.17 -4.90 -10.02
N ILE A 54 -5.07 -5.76 -9.01
CA ILE A 54 -3.88 -6.54 -8.71
C ILE A 54 -4.14 -7.97 -9.22
N PRO A 55 -3.27 -8.53 -10.06
CA PRO A 55 -3.42 -9.91 -10.53
C PRO A 55 -3.64 -10.91 -9.38
N THR A 56 -4.64 -11.79 -9.50
CA THR A 56 -4.99 -12.79 -8.46
C THR A 56 -3.82 -13.70 -8.09
N VAL A 57 -2.97 -14.02 -9.06
CA VAL A 57 -1.75 -14.83 -8.83
C VAL A 57 -0.80 -14.13 -7.85
N LEU A 58 -0.61 -12.81 -7.96
CA LEU A 58 0.21 -12.04 -7.03
C LEU A 58 -0.41 -11.98 -5.64
N LEU A 59 -1.74 -11.89 -5.54
CA LEU A 59 -2.44 -11.94 -4.27
C LEU A 59 -2.27 -13.30 -3.58
N TRP A 60 -2.42 -14.40 -4.32
CA TRP A 60 -2.19 -15.74 -3.79
C TRP A 60 -0.74 -15.94 -3.33
N LEU A 61 0.23 -15.52 -4.15
CA LEU A 61 1.65 -15.58 -3.80
C LEU A 61 1.93 -14.75 -2.55
N SER A 62 1.33 -13.57 -2.44
CA SER A 62 1.45 -12.72 -1.26
C SER A 62 0.89 -13.41 -0.01
N ALA A 63 -0.24 -14.10 -0.12
CA ALA A 63 -0.87 -14.82 0.97
C ALA A 63 -0.01 -16.03 1.42
N LEU A 64 0.56 -16.76 0.47
CA LEU A 64 1.49 -17.85 0.76
C LEU A 64 2.74 -17.33 1.48
N LEU A 65 3.33 -16.25 0.95
CA LEU A 65 4.55 -15.67 1.51
C LEU A 65 4.31 -15.05 2.89
N ARG A 66 3.14 -14.46 3.20
CA ARG A 66 2.81 -13.98 4.55
C ARG A 66 2.82 -15.08 5.62
N LYS A 67 2.59 -16.35 5.24
CA LYS A 67 2.71 -17.49 6.17
C LYS A 67 4.16 -17.84 6.50
N ILE A 68 5.09 -17.47 5.63
CA ILE A 68 6.53 -17.65 5.81
C ILE A 68 7.04 -16.39 6.51
N LYS A 69 7.90 -16.50 7.53
CA LYS A 69 8.46 -15.32 8.23
C LYS A 69 9.47 -14.58 7.33
N VAL A 70 8.96 -13.86 6.32
CA VAL A 70 9.72 -13.20 5.22
C VAL A 70 10.64 -12.08 5.72
N ASP A 71 10.52 -11.68 6.99
CA ASP A 71 11.40 -10.72 7.67
C ASP A 71 12.88 -10.99 7.38
N ARG A 72 13.29 -12.26 7.32
CA ARG A 72 14.68 -12.65 7.03
C ARG A 72 15.07 -12.52 5.56
N ILE A 73 14.13 -12.70 4.64
CA ILE A 73 14.39 -12.62 3.19
C ILE A 73 14.58 -11.17 2.78
N PHE A 74 13.83 -10.23 3.38
CA PHE A 74 13.99 -8.80 3.06
C PHE A 74 15.36 -8.25 3.43
N LEU A 75 16.04 -8.81 4.42
CA LEU A 75 17.41 -8.44 4.78
C LEU A 75 18.44 -8.83 3.71
N LEU A 76 18.09 -9.71 2.77
CA LEU A 76 18.94 -10.04 1.62
C LEU A 76 18.86 -8.98 0.52
N LEU A 77 17.85 -8.11 0.55
CA LEU A 77 17.71 -7.04 -0.42
C LEU A 77 18.77 -5.96 -0.15
N PRO A 78 19.42 -5.43 -1.20
CA PRO A 78 20.44 -4.42 -1.05
C PRO A 78 19.84 -3.14 -0.46
N GLY A 79 20.49 -2.61 0.58
CA GLY A 79 20.04 -1.40 1.26
C GLY A 79 18.91 -1.61 2.28
N VAL A 80 18.61 -2.85 2.67
CA VAL A 80 17.68 -3.18 3.77
C VAL A 80 18.46 -3.65 4.99
N SER A 81 18.20 -3.05 6.15
CA SER A 81 18.78 -3.49 7.42
C SER A 81 17.78 -3.33 8.58
N TRP A 82 18.08 -3.93 9.73
CA TRP A 82 17.27 -3.70 10.93
C TRP A 82 17.46 -2.27 11.43
N HIS A 83 16.35 -1.61 11.78
CA HIS A 83 16.38 -0.29 12.40
C HIS A 83 16.65 -0.34 13.90
N SER A 84 16.22 -1.42 14.58
CA SER A 84 16.38 -1.63 16.02
C SER A 84 16.82 -3.07 16.32
N SER A 85 17.54 -3.25 17.42
CA SER A 85 17.95 -4.56 17.96
C SER A 85 16.78 -5.49 18.26
N GLU A 86 15.60 -4.93 18.52
CA GLU A 86 14.36 -5.66 18.78
C GLU A 86 13.68 -6.18 17.51
N LYS A 87 14.24 -5.88 16.32
CA LYS A 87 13.77 -6.37 15.01
C LYS A 87 12.31 -6.08 14.70
N GLU A 88 11.78 -4.98 15.22
CA GLU A 88 10.40 -4.55 14.99
C GLU A 88 10.20 -3.80 13.67
N ALA A 89 11.29 -3.21 13.14
CA ALA A 89 11.27 -2.43 11.93
C ALA A 89 12.57 -2.55 11.15
N MET A 90 12.48 -2.56 9.82
CA MET A 90 13.60 -2.50 8.90
C MET A 90 13.74 -1.09 8.33
N SER A 91 14.97 -0.60 8.16
CA SER A 91 15.27 0.59 7.38
C SER A 91 15.62 0.19 5.95
N VAL A 92 15.08 0.93 4.98
CA VAL A 92 15.27 0.69 3.56
C VAL A 92 15.80 1.95 2.89
N ASN A 93 16.96 1.84 2.27
CA ASN A 93 17.59 2.92 1.52
C ASN A 93 16.86 3.15 0.19
N LEU A 94 16.21 4.31 0.09
CA LEU A 94 15.43 4.76 -1.05
C LEU A 94 16.27 5.03 -2.30
N LYS A 95 17.59 5.16 -2.22
CA LYS A 95 18.45 5.31 -3.40
C LYS A 95 18.63 3.98 -4.14
N ILE A 96 18.61 2.87 -3.39
CA ILE A 96 18.90 1.53 -3.92
C ILE A 96 17.59 0.79 -4.26
N ALA A 97 16.60 0.85 -3.37
CA ALA A 97 15.43 -0.03 -3.47
C ALA A 97 14.13 0.68 -3.88
N ARG A 98 14.18 1.94 -4.33
CA ARG A 98 13.02 2.84 -4.50
C ARG A 98 11.77 2.21 -5.11
N TRP A 99 11.95 1.48 -6.21
CA TRP A 99 10.87 0.95 -7.03
C TRP A 99 10.42 -0.43 -6.55
N VAL A 100 11.38 -1.31 -6.29
CA VAL A 100 11.14 -2.71 -5.92
C VAL A 100 10.64 -2.83 -4.49
N ALA A 101 11.22 -2.09 -3.55
CA ALA A 101 10.84 -2.15 -2.15
C ALA A 101 9.38 -1.77 -1.93
N ARG A 102 8.93 -0.62 -2.44
CA ARG A 102 7.62 -0.07 -2.05
C ARG A 102 6.47 -0.99 -2.44
N GLU A 103 6.49 -1.53 -3.65
CA GLU A 103 5.45 -2.44 -4.13
C GLU A 103 5.53 -3.82 -3.48
N LEU A 104 6.74 -4.37 -3.31
CA LEU A 104 6.94 -5.65 -2.64
C LEU A 104 6.50 -5.59 -1.17
N PHE A 105 6.96 -4.61 -0.40
CA PHE A 105 6.63 -4.50 1.02
C PHE A 105 5.12 -4.33 1.24
N HIS A 106 4.44 -3.54 0.39
CA HIS A 106 2.98 -3.42 0.44
C HIS A 106 2.28 -4.74 0.12
N LEU A 107 2.76 -5.48 -0.88
CA LEU A 107 2.20 -6.79 -1.24
C LEU A 107 2.27 -7.77 -0.06
N PHE A 108 3.37 -7.74 0.70
CA PHE A 108 3.59 -8.59 1.87
C PHE A 108 2.95 -8.08 3.16
N GLY A 109 2.13 -7.02 3.10
CA GLY A 109 1.42 -6.50 4.28
C GLY A 109 2.30 -5.68 5.23
N TYR A 110 3.50 -5.30 4.80
CA TYR A 110 4.35 -4.38 5.55
C TYR A 110 3.96 -2.95 5.22
N ARG A 111 3.96 -2.11 6.25
CA ARG A 111 3.69 -0.68 6.12
C ARG A 111 5.00 0.08 6.09
N SER A 112 5.19 0.92 5.07
CA SER A 112 6.29 1.88 5.05
C SER A 112 5.91 3.21 5.71
N LYS A 113 6.81 3.78 6.50
CA LYS A 113 6.77 5.13 7.03
C LYS A 113 8.04 5.84 6.62
N LYS A 114 7.94 7.05 6.05
CA LYS A 114 9.13 7.83 5.71
C LYS A 114 9.83 8.26 7.00
N TYR A 115 11.12 7.93 7.10
CA TYR A 115 11.96 8.30 8.26
C TYR A 115 12.81 9.52 7.93
N ASP A 116 13.42 9.51 6.74
CA ASP A 116 14.18 10.64 6.22
C ASP A 116 14.09 10.68 4.68
N GLN A 117 14.72 11.67 4.04
CA GLN A 117 14.81 11.82 2.58
C GLN A 117 15.33 10.57 1.89
N ASN A 118 16.20 9.80 2.55
CA ASN A 118 16.88 8.63 1.98
C ASN A 118 16.41 7.29 2.54
N TYR A 119 15.56 7.26 3.58
CA TYR A 119 15.20 6.02 4.26
C TYR A 119 13.70 5.88 4.53
N LEU A 120 13.18 4.69 4.26
CA LEU A 120 11.86 4.23 4.72
C LEU A 120 12.04 3.28 5.90
N LEU A 121 11.22 3.45 6.93
CA LEU A 121 11.01 2.45 7.95
C LEU A 121 9.86 1.55 7.58
N ILE A 122 10.06 0.24 7.70
CA ILE A 122 9.11 -0.77 7.30
C ILE A 122 8.82 -1.66 8.48
N SER A 123 7.55 -1.80 8.82
CA SER A 123 7.10 -2.61 9.95
C SER A 123 5.95 -3.53 9.55
N ASN A 124 5.90 -4.71 10.15
CA ASN A 124 4.84 -5.69 9.91
C ASN A 124 3.57 -5.25 10.66
N ARG A 125 2.46 -5.11 9.92
CA ARG A 125 1.17 -4.69 10.47
C ARG A 125 0.55 -5.79 11.34
N GLU A 126 0.66 -7.05 10.94
CA GLU A 126 0.00 -8.16 11.63
C GLU A 126 0.56 -8.35 13.03
N THR A 127 1.87 -8.25 13.21
CA THR A 127 2.52 -8.39 14.53
C THR A 127 2.01 -7.33 15.50
N LYS A 128 1.75 -6.10 15.03
CA LYS A 128 1.27 -5.00 15.88
C LYS A 128 -0.23 -5.09 16.20
N SER A 129 -1.01 -5.82 15.42
CA SER A 129 -2.45 -6.00 15.63
C SER A 129 -2.79 -7.23 16.49
N ARG A 130 -1.85 -8.17 16.69
CA ARG A 130 -2.02 -9.35 17.54
C ARG A 130 -1.82 -8.99 19.02
N THR A 131 -2.74 -8.22 19.58
CA THR A 131 -2.79 -7.96 21.02
C THR A 131 -3.48 -9.12 21.75
N PRO A 132 -3.18 -9.37 23.04
CA PRO A 132 -3.83 -10.45 23.80
C PRO A 132 -5.36 -10.40 23.81
N GLU A 133 -5.95 -9.22 23.56
CA GLU A 133 -7.39 -8.99 23.50
C GLU A 133 -8.04 -9.70 22.30
N TYR A 134 -7.31 -9.85 21.19
CA TYR A 134 -7.83 -10.45 19.95
C TYR A 134 -7.46 -11.92 19.76
N ARG A 135 -6.92 -12.58 20.79
CA ARG A 135 -6.37 -13.95 20.70
C ARG A 135 -7.36 -15.03 20.24
N PHE A 136 -8.66 -14.76 20.33
CA PHE A 136 -9.72 -15.68 19.95
C PHE A 136 -10.37 -15.36 18.59
N GLU A 137 -9.95 -14.27 17.94
CA GLU A 137 -10.46 -13.91 16.62
C GLU A 137 -9.90 -14.83 15.54
N ASP A 138 -10.74 -15.16 14.55
CA ASP A 138 -10.40 -16.11 13.47
C ASP A 138 -9.15 -15.70 12.67
N TRP A 139 -8.85 -14.41 12.60
CA TRP A 139 -7.70 -13.85 11.89
C TRP A 139 -6.41 -13.79 12.71
N TYR A 140 -6.47 -14.00 14.02
CA TYR A 140 -5.33 -13.83 14.93
C TYR A 140 -4.13 -14.74 14.57
N ASP A 141 -4.41 -15.99 14.18
CA ASP A 141 -3.40 -16.98 13.79
C ASP A 141 -3.16 -17.06 12.28
N GLY A 142 -3.74 -16.16 11.48
CA GLY A 142 -3.65 -16.21 10.01
C GLY A 142 -4.44 -17.38 9.39
N ARG A 143 -5.49 -17.86 10.07
CA ARG A 143 -6.37 -18.95 9.61
C ARG A 143 -7.39 -18.54 8.53
N PHE A 144 -7.41 -17.28 8.10
CA PHE A 144 -8.09 -16.87 6.87
C PHE A 144 -7.26 -17.25 5.64
N ALA A 145 -7.10 -18.55 5.40
CA ALA A 145 -6.71 -19.05 4.09
C ALA A 145 -7.94 -19.73 3.47
N ALA A 146 -8.59 -18.99 2.56
CA ALA A 146 -9.67 -19.42 1.67
C ALA A 146 -10.99 -19.84 2.35
N LYS A 147 -11.96 -18.92 2.32
CA LYS A 147 -13.34 -19.28 1.98
C LYS A 147 -13.63 -18.65 0.62
#